data_AF-A0A2L2Y646-F1
#
_entry.id   AF-A0A2L2Y646-F1
#
_cell.length_a   1.000
_cell.length_b   1.000
_cell.length_c   1.000
_cell.angle_alpha   90.00
_cell.angle_beta   90.00
_cell.angle_gamma   90.00
#
_symmetry.space_group_name_H-M   'P 1'
#
loop_
_entity.id
_entity.type
_entity.pdbx_description
1 polymer ?
#
loop_
_entity_poly.entity_id
_entity_poly.type
_entity_poly.pdbx_seq_one_letter_code
_entity_poly.pdbx_strand_id
1 'polypeptide(L)'
;LKNFDNKLQKFYYDVICKEVNLEIMWKMHSIRRALTEVVKAYKKRPRRKSDIRFDTPYRRCAYLLKHSPCFTSAVAKYFHDLVSGSQFLIENAFKNGTLAICCLGGGPATDAVALVHIIRYLYEPYWRKYRKTLKISITVVDISEEWKKTARNVLECLQITPEFFGDGELTLTYDFLTADLTKEMSKDLKTAIKSADIVTMIYFLSAVTGTRGRETSENMVEKIMLRMKKGACVFFLDSAVDKHYEILNKASEKRNVMLQIYGPLVEEFHTISIESVKNFINLYSKHFFRLICMTYMFFCVSAWQKPKIKEKRKYIRRELLDAPPPLWKKPTEKESADLTEKMKMFRSTVFRLLNKRFNSSNKVNSCNGCKRDIPRQCGKNEYQKYSRNTSDFARSTNFRNADLWKSDPSNNIDRNFRKTVSANDIDFERPRNFGKNKLAKLQ
;
A
#
# COMPACT_ATOMS: atom_id res chain seq x y z
N LEU A 1 6.76 17.33 4.81
CA LEU A 1 6.70 16.12 3.95
C LEU A 1 7.46 16.18 2.62
N LYS A 2 7.86 17.35 2.11
CA LYS A 2 8.40 17.54 0.74
C LYS A 2 9.52 16.58 0.28
N ASN A 3 10.34 16.06 1.20
CA ASN A 3 11.45 15.13 0.90
C ASN A 3 11.32 13.77 1.61
N PHE A 4 10.15 13.46 2.17
CA PHE A 4 9.96 12.25 2.98
C PHE A 4 10.15 10.98 2.16
N ASP A 5 9.54 10.94 0.98
CA ASP A 5 9.62 9.83 0.03
C ASP A 5 11.03 9.57 -0.50
N ASN A 6 11.88 10.60 -0.52
CA ASN A 6 13.28 10.45 -0.87
C ASN A 6 14.02 9.62 0.21
N LYS A 7 13.82 9.97 1.48
CA LYS A 7 14.43 9.27 2.62
C LYS A 7 13.96 7.82 2.73
N LEU A 8 12.73 7.52 2.29
CA LEU A 8 12.18 6.16 2.28
C LEU A 8 13.03 5.17 1.48
N GLN A 9 13.72 5.62 0.43
CA GLN A 9 14.52 4.73 -0.41
C GLN A 9 15.70 4.13 0.36
N LYS A 10 16.39 4.98 1.13
CA LYS A 10 17.49 4.58 2.00
C LYS A 10 16.98 3.77 3.19
N PHE A 11 15.90 4.22 3.84
CA PHE A 11 15.26 3.50 4.94
C PHE A 11 14.96 2.05 4.58
N TYR A 12 14.24 1.81 3.48
CA TYR A 12 13.91 0.44 3.07
C TYR A 12 15.11 -0.34 2.53
N TYR A 13 16.15 0.33 2.04
CA TYR A 13 17.40 -0.32 1.69
C TYR A 13 18.06 -0.92 2.94
N ASP A 14 18.07 -0.17 4.04
CA ASP A 14 18.66 -0.61 5.30
C ASP A 14 17.86 -1.76 5.93
N VAL A 15 16.52 -1.71 5.86
CA VAL A 15 15.65 -2.84 6.24
C VAL A 15 15.99 -4.09 5.42
N ILE A 16 16.16 -3.96 4.10
CA ILE A 16 16.51 -5.10 3.23
C ILE A 16 17.87 -5.66 3.60
N CYS A 17 18.87 -4.82 3.88
CA CYS A 17 20.20 -5.25 4.31
C CYS A 17 20.15 -5.99 5.65
N LYS A 18 19.25 -5.57 6.55
CA LYS A 18 19.01 -6.23 7.84
C LYS A 18 18.32 -7.60 7.68
N GLU A 19 17.40 -7.74 6.72
CA GLU A 19 16.73 -9.02 6.43
C GLU A 19 17.67 -9.99 5.71
N VAL A 20 18.47 -9.49 4.77
CA VAL A 20 19.33 -10.26 3.86
C VAL A 20 20.66 -9.53 3.63
N ASN A 21 21.80 -10.19 3.91
CA ASN A 21 23.11 -9.66 3.53
C ASN A 21 23.23 -9.58 1.99
N LEU A 22 23.21 -8.35 1.47
CA LEU A 22 23.29 -8.04 0.04
C LEU A 22 24.71 -8.14 -0.54
N GLU A 23 25.76 -8.28 0.27
CA GLU A 23 27.13 -8.52 -0.21
C GLU A 23 27.27 -9.92 -0.83
N ILE A 24 26.34 -10.83 -0.48
CA ILE A 24 26.31 -12.19 -0.99
C ILE A 24 25.53 -12.23 -2.32
N MET A 25 26.27 -12.38 -3.42
CA MET A 25 25.74 -12.31 -4.79
C MET A 25 24.56 -13.24 -5.07
N TRP A 26 24.56 -14.48 -4.55
CA TRP A 26 23.46 -15.42 -4.80
C TRP A 26 22.16 -15.00 -4.09
N LYS A 27 22.25 -14.32 -2.94
CA LYS A 27 21.08 -13.78 -2.23
C LYS A 27 20.44 -12.65 -3.02
N MET A 28 21.24 -11.78 -3.63
CA MET A 28 20.75 -10.75 -4.55
C MET A 28 20.00 -11.36 -5.75
N HIS A 29 20.54 -12.42 -6.35
CA HIS A 29 19.87 -13.13 -7.45
C HIS A 29 18.52 -13.70 -7.02
N SER A 30 18.42 -14.26 -5.81
CA SER A 30 17.17 -14.74 -5.23
C SER A 30 16.13 -13.62 -5.07
N ILE A 31 16.52 -12.43 -4.59
CA ILE A 31 15.60 -11.27 -4.51
C ILE A 31 15.15 -10.84 -5.91
N ARG A 32 16.04 -10.79 -6.90
CA ARG A 32 15.68 -10.42 -8.29
C ARG A 32 14.67 -11.38 -8.91
N ARG A 33 14.88 -12.69 -8.69
CA ARG A 33 13.94 -13.73 -9.12
C ARG A 33 12.59 -13.54 -8.43
N ALA A 34 12.59 -13.40 -7.10
CA ALA A 34 11.39 -13.17 -6.32
C ALA A 34 10.63 -11.91 -6.76
N LEU A 35 11.34 -10.81 -7.06
CA LEU A 35 10.73 -9.58 -7.58
C LEU A 35 10.05 -9.78 -8.93
N THR A 36 10.67 -10.57 -9.81
CA THR A 36 10.06 -10.94 -11.09
C THR A 36 8.79 -11.76 -10.88
N GLU A 37 8.80 -12.71 -9.94
CA GLU A 37 7.62 -13.50 -9.56
C GLU A 37 6.49 -12.61 -9.01
N VAL A 38 6.81 -11.73 -8.07
CA VAL A 38 5.86 -10.76 -7.49
C VAL A 38 5.24 -9.90 -8.58
N VAL A 39 6.06 -9.25 -9.42
CA VAL A 39 5.56 -8.39 -10.52
C VAL A 39 4.66 -9.17 -11.49
N LYS A 40 5.05 -10.40 -11.86
CA LYS A 40 4.26 -11.24 -12.76
C LYS A 40 2.90 -11.60 -12.15
N ALA A 41 2.85 -11.93 -10.87
CA ALA A 41 1.61 -12.34 -10.23
C ALA A 41 0.64 -11.17 -10.02
N TYR A 42 1.11 -9.94 -9.75
CA TYR A 42 0.25 -8.76 -9.73
C TYR A 42 -0.29 -8.39 -11.12
N LYS A 43 0.46 -8.64 -12.19
CA LYS A 43 -0.02 -8.42 -13.57
C LYS A 43 -1.11 -9.37 -14.04
N LYS A 44 -1.09 -10.62 -13.56
CA LYS A 44 -2.02 -11.67 -14.00
C LYS A 44 -3.42 -11.55 -13.40
N ARG A 45 -3.67 -10.60 -12.49
CA ARG A 45 -4.98 -10.43 -11.86
C ARG A 45 -5.87 -9.50 -12.69
N PRO A 46 -7.02 -10.03 -13.14
CA PRO A 46 -8.27 -9.46 -12.62
C PRO A 46 -9.23 -10.50 -11.99
N ARG A 47 -8.90 -11.81 -11.94
CA ARG A 47 -9.89 -12.85 -11.54
C ARG A 47 -9.41 -14.01 -10.65
N ARG A 48 -8.12 -14.08 -10.27
CA ARG A 48 -7.61 -15.19 -9.43
C ARG A 48 -6.81 -14.67 -8.24
N LYS A 49 -6.98 -15.31 -7.08
CA LYS A 49 -6.14 -15.12 -5.89
C LYS A 49 -4.67 -15.27 -6.31
N SER A 50 -3.82 -14.36 -5.87
CA SER A 50 -2.37 -14.50 -6.08
C SER A 50 -1.89 -15.53 -5.10
N ASP A 51 -1.36 -16.63 -5.62
CA ASP A 51 -0.72 -17.65 -4.80
C ASP A 51 0.71 -17.25 -4.39
N ILE A 52 1.03 -15.94 -4.43
CA ILE A 52 2.31 -15.46 -3.90
C ILE A 52 2.30 -15.69 -2.39
N ARG A 53 3.18 -16.57 -1.92
CA ARG A 53 3.50 -16.73 -0.52
C ARG A 53 4.75 -15.91 -0.19
N PHE A 54 4.76 -15.24 0.95
CA PHE A 54 5.91 -14.46 1.43
C PHE A 54 6.73 -15.23 2.47
N ASP A 55 6.81 -16.54 2.26
CA ASP A 55 7.48 -17.53 3.11
C ASP A 55 9.00 -17.33 3.18
N THR A 56 9.62 -16.88 2.10
CA THR A 56 11.06 -16.63 2.04
C THR A 56 11.43 -15.16 2.30
N PRO A 57 12.59 -14.90 2.95
CA PRO A 57 13.09 -13.53 3.14
C PRO A 57 13.31 -12.80 1.81
N TYR A 58 13.63 -13.52 0.74
CA TYR A 58 13.82 -12.93 -0.59
C TYR A 58 12.52 -12.38 -1.19
N ARG A 59 11.39 -13.09 -1.00
CA ARG A 59 10.07 -12.61 -1.42
C ARG A 59 9.59 -11.43 -0.59
N ARG A 60 9.86 -11.43 0.72
CA ARG A 60 9.58 -10.27 1.58
C ARG A 60 10.43 -9.05 1.20
N CYS A 61 11.73 -9.23 0.94
CA CYS A 61 12.60 -8.16 0.43
C CYS A 61 12.14 -7.65 -0.94
N ALA A 62 11.72 -8.54 -1.84
CA ALA A 62 11.17 -8.16 -3.13
C ALA A 62 9.88 -7.34 -2.99
N TYR A 63 9.01 -7.70 -2.05
CA TYR A 63 7.82 -6.92 -1.72
C TYR A 63 8.18 -5.54 -1.18
N LEU A 64 9.08 -5.48 -0.19
CA LEU A 64 9.56 -4.22 0.40
C LEU A 64 10.10 -3.28 -0.68
N LEU A 65 11.03 -3.80 -1.49
CA LEU A 65 11.63 -3.07 -2.61
C LEU A 65 10.57 -2.58 -3.60
N LYS A 66 9.53 -3.38 -3.85
CA LYS A 66 8.53 -3.07 -4.85
C LYS A 66 7.49 -2.07 -4.35
N HIS A 67 6.94 -2.25 -3.16
CA HIS A 67 5.70 -1.57 -2.75
C HIS A 67 5.92 -0.52 -1.67
N SER A 68 6.82 -0.78 -0.73
CA SER A 68 6.90 -0.05 0.53
C SER A 68 7.16 1.45 0.40
N PRO A 69 8.11 1.95 -0.42
CA PRO A 69 8.32 3.39 -0.55
C PRO A 69 7.07 4.14 -1.03
N CYS A 70 6.36 3.58 -2.03
CA CYS A 70 5.16 4.21 -2.58
C CYS A 70 4.00 4.16 -1.57
N PHE A 71 3.79 3.01 -0.93
CA PHE A 71 2.72 2.81 0.05
C PHE A 71 2.90 3.74 1.25
N THR A 72 4.09 3.76 1.85
CA THR A 72 4.40 4.63 3.00
C THR A 72 4.30 6.11 2.62
N SER A 73 4.73 6.50 1.41
CA SER A 73 4.59 7.87 0.93
C SER A 73 3.11 8.27 0.79
N ALA A 74 2.27 7.41 0.21
CA ALA A 74 0.84 7.65 0.07
C ALA A 74 0.18 7.77 1.46
N VAL A 75 0.40 6.79 2.34
CA VAL A 75 -0.14 6.81 3.71
C VAL A 75 0.28 8.09 4.43
N ALA A 76 1.55 8.50 4.35
CA ALA A 76 2.03 9.71 5.03
C ALA A 76 1.33 10.97 4.52
N LYS A 77 1.14 11.11 3.19
CA LYS A 77 0.41 12.24 2.61
C LYS A 77 -1.02 12.31 3.13
N TYR A 78 -1.79 11.24 2.91
CA TYR A 78 -3.24 11.31 3.18
C TYR A 78 -3.56 11.23 4.66
N PHE A 79 -2.73 10.56 5.46
CA PHE A 79 -2.88 10.59 6.91
C PHE A 79 -2.55 11.98 7.47
N HIS A 80 -1.52 12.66 6.95
CA HIS A 80 -1.23 14.05 7.30
C HIS A 80 -2.39 14.98 6.94
N ASP A 81 -2.97 14.84 5.74
CA ASP A 81 -4.10 15.65 5.29
C ASP A 81 -5.32 15.44 6.23
N LEU A 82 -5.60 14.19 6.63
CA LEU A 82 -6.62 13.86 7.64
C LEU A 82 -6.39 14.56 8.99
N VAL A 83 -5.22 14.38 9.60
CA VAL A 83 -4.98 14.89 10.97
C VAL A 83 -4.76 16.40 11.00
N SER A 84 -4.30 17.01 9.90
CA SER A 84 -4.19 18.46 9.78
C SER A 84 -5.56 19.13 9.74
N GLY A 85 -6.55 18.49 9.10
CA GLY A 85 -7.95 18.94 9.10
C GLY A 85 -8.75 18.52 10.34
N SER A 86 -8.20 17.67 11.20
CA SER A 86 -8.91 17.08 12.35
C SER A 86 -7.96 16.71 13.49
N GLN A 87 -7.32 17.73 14.08
CA GLN A 87 -6.30 17.53 15.13
C GLN A 87 -6.82 16.78 16.36
N PHE A 88 -8.13 16.91 16.65
CA PHE A 88 -8.80 16.23 17.77
C PHE A 88 -8.64 14.69 17.78
N LEU A 89 -8.33 14.08 16.63
CA LEU A 89 -8.08 12.63 16.50
C LEU A 89 -6.89 12.17 17.33
N ILE A 90 -5.83 12.99 17.39
CA ILE A 90 -4.57 12.65 18.07
C ILE A 90 -4.33 13.50 19.33
N GLU A 91 -5.06 14.59 19.51
CA GLU A 91 -4.95 15.44 20.70
C GLU A 91 -5.10 14.69 22.03
N ASN A 92 -6.05 13.76 22.12
CA ASN A 92 -6.24 12.98 23.34
C ASN A 92 -5.02 12.11 23.64
N ALA A 93 -4.43 11.53 22.59
CA ALA A 93 -3.20 10.76 22.72
C ALA A 93 -2.02 11.64 23.17
N PHE A 94 -1.93 12.87 22.66
CA PHE A 94 -0.89 13.83 23.06
C PHE A 94 -1.03 14.26 24.51
N LYS A 95 -2.25 14.54 24.97
CA LYS A 95 -2.54 14.86 26.38
C LYS A 95 -2.23 13.68 27.30
N ASN A 96 -2.72 12.49 26.96
CA ASN A 96 -2.55 11.30 27.78
C ASN A 96 -1.11 10.77 27.74
N GLY A 97 -0.37 11.04 26.66
CA GLY A 97 0.99 10.56 26.44
C GLY A 97 1.06 9.13 25.94
N THR A 98 -0.04 8.60 25.40
CA THR A 98 -0.13 7.22 24.88
C THR A 98 -0.94 7.19 23.60
N LEU A 99 -0.45 6.46 22.60
CA LEU A 99 -1.15 6.22 21.33
C LEU A 99 -1.03 4.74 20.92
N ALA A 100 -2.16 4.06 20.78
CA ALA A 100 -2.20 2.68 20.30
C ALA A 100 -2.61 2.61 18.82
N ILE A 101 -1.82 1.92 18.00
CA ILE A 101 -2.05 1.73 16.57
C ILE A 101 -2.19 0.23 16.29
N CYS A 102 -3.21 -0.16 15.53
CA CYS A 102 -3.42 -1.54 15.10
C CYS A 102 -3.45 -1.63 13.56
N CYS A 103 -2.46 -2.29 12.97
CA CYS A 103 -2.27 -2.41 11.53
C CYS A 103 -2.87 -3.72 11.02
N LEU A 104 -4.06 -3.68 10.42
CA LEU A 104 -4.75 -4.87 9.92
C LEU A 104 -4.33 -5.20 8.48
N GLY A 105 -3.84 -6.43 8.27
CA GLY A 105 -3.13 -6.79 7.04
C GLY A 105 -1.83 -6.01 6.90
N GLY A 106 -1.18 -5.72 8.03
CA GLY A 106 -0.06 -4.79 8.07
C GLY A 106 1.22 -5.30 7.39
N GLY A 107 1.33 -6.62 7.14
CA GLY A 107 2.49 -7.26 6.54
C GLY A 107 3.81 -6.74 7.14
N PRO A 108 4.66 -6.04 6.38
CA PRO A 108 5.92 -5.46 6.86
C PRO A 108 5.79 -4.21 7.74
N ALA A 109 4.60 -3.75 8.13
CA ALA A 109 4.36 -2.53 8.93
C ALA A 109 4.76 -1.22 8.23
N THR A 110 4.53 -1.12 6.93
CA THR A 110 4.87 0.07 6.12
C THR A 110 4.03 1.30 6.45
N ASP A 111 2.82 1.07 6.90
CA ASP A 111 1.86 2.08 7.34
C ASP A 111 2.26 2.67 8.70
N ALA A 112 2.73 1.84 9.63
CA ALA A 112 3.29 2.28 10.90
C ALA A 112 4.42 3.30 10.72
N VAL A 113 5.35 3.08 9.77
CA VAL A 113 6.45 4.02 9.46
C VAL A 113 5.90 5.40 9.09
N ALA A 114 4.87 5.45 8.24
CA ALA A 114 4.25 6.70 7.83
C ALA A 114 3.57 7.39 9.02
N LEU A 115 2.71 6.66 9.75
CA LEU A 115 1.96 7.19 10.87
C LEU A 115 2.90 7.77 11.94
N VAL A 116 3.90 7.00 12.39
CA VAL A 116 4.85 7.45 13.40
C VAL A 116 5.59 8.71 12.97
N HIS A 117 6.03 8.79 11.71
CA HIS A 117 6.69 9.99 11.20
C HIS A 117 5.78 11.24 11.26
N ILE A 118 4.52 11.12 10.84
CA ILE A 118 3.55 12.21 10.91
C ILE A 118 3.25 12.60 12.35
N ILE A 119 2.99 11.60 13.20
CA ILE A 119 2.68 11.79 14.62
C ILE A 119 3.83 12.51 15.32
N ARG A 120 5.08 12.11 15.08
CA ARG A 120 6.28 12.78 15.62
C ARG A 120 6.27 14.27 15.29
N TYR A 121 6.09 14.60 14.01
CA TYR A 121 6.12 15.98 13.53
C TYR A 121 5.02 16.83 14.18
N LEU A 122 3.82 16.27 14.34
CA LEU A 122 2.71 16.96 14.98
C LEU A 122 2.84 17.03 16.51
N TYR A 123 3.56 16.08 17.10
CA TYR A 123 3.79 16.02 18.54
C TYR A 123 4.92 16.95 19.00
N GLU A 124 5.86 17.29 18.11
CA GLU A 124 7.03 18.11 18.44
C GLU A 124 6.70 19.40 19.21
N PRO A 125 5.69 20.22 18.85
CA PRO A 125 5.32 21.40 19.63
C PRO A 125 4.83 21.06 21.04
N TYR A 126 4.10 19.95 21.21
CA TYR A 126 3.66 19.47 22.52
C TYR A 126 4.84 19.00 23.37
N TRP A 127 5.75 18.24 22.77
CA TRP A 127 6.98 17.80 23.45
C TRP A 127 7.84 18.97 23.88
N ARG A 128 8.05 19.99 23.03
CA ARG A 128 8.83 21.19 23.39
C ARG A 128 8.21 21.95 24.57
N LYS A 129 6.88 22.04 24.62
CA LYS A 129 6.15 22.76 25.66
C LYS A 129 6.10 22.01 26.99
N TYR A 130 5.82 20.70 26.96
CA TYR A 130 5.53 19.92 28.18
C TYR A 130 6.65 18.94 28.57
N ARG A 131 7.67 18.75 27.72
CA ARG A 131 8.78 17.80 27.89
C ARG A 131 8.32 16.38 28.24
N LYS A 132 7.12 16.02 27.79
CA LYS A 132 6.52 14.69 27.98
C LYS A 132 6.81 13.83 26.75
N THR A 133 7.26 12.60 26.96
CA THR A 133 7.45 11.62 25.88
C THR A 133 6.12 10.96 25.53
N LEU A 134 5.85 10.78 24.24
CA LEU A 134 4.68 10.04 23.75
C LEU A 134 5.03 8.55 23.62
N LYS A 135 4.26 7.69 24.29
CA LYS A 135 4.36 6.23 24.18
C LYS A 135 3.48 5.75 23.03
N ILE A 136 4.08 5.25 21.96
CA ILE A 136 3.39 4.64 20.83
C ILE A 136 3.46 3.12 20.97
N SER A 137 2.31 2.44 20.92
CA SER A 137 2.25 0.98 20.89
C SER A 137 1.64 0.52 19.57
N ILE A 138 2.35 -0.33 18.82
CA ILE A 138 1.91 -0.79 17.49
C ILE A 138 1.65 -2.29 17.53
N THR A 139 0.44 -2.71 17.18
CA THR A 139 0.13 -4.13 16.94
C THR A 139 -0.05 -4.35 15.45
N VAL A 140 0.83 -5.16 14.86
CA VAL A 140 0.71 -5.59 13.46
C VAL A 140 -0.06 -6.89 13.42
N VAL A 141 -1.15 -6.94 12.65
CA VAL A 141 -1.97 -8.14 12.49
C VAL A 141 -1.89 -8.60 11.03
N ASP A 142 -1.46 -9.83 10.82
CA ASP A 142 -1.41 -10.43 9.48
C ASP A 142 -1.71 -11.93 9.55
N ILE A 143 -2.16 -12.52 8.43
CA ILE A 143 -2.38 -13.96 8.34
C ILE A 143 -1.07 -14.75 8.20
N SER A 144 -0.03 -14.12 7.63
CA SER A 144 1.27 -14.76 7.39
C SER A 144 2.24 -14.41 8.51
N GLU A 145 2.55 -15.40 9.34
CA GLU A 145 3.51 -15.28 10.44
C GLU A 145 4.92 -14.90 9.93
N GLU A 146 5.25 -15.26 8.70
CA GLU A 146 6.55 -14.99 8.10
C GLU A 146 6.85 -13.49 7.96
N TRP A 147 5.81 -12.62 8.00
CA TRP A 147 5.99 -11.17 8.10
C TRP A 147 6.54 -10.70 9.44
N LYS A 148 6.40 -11.46 10.53
CA LYS A 148 6.80 -11.07 11.89
C LYS A 148 8.23 -10.57 11.96
N LYS A 149 9.17 -11.30 11.35
CA LYS A 149 10.58 -10.92 11.33
C LYS A 149 10.81 -9.63 10.54
N THR A 150 10.16 -9.49 9.39
CA THR A 150 10.32 -8.32 8.53
C THR A 150 9.67 -7.07 9.13
N ALA A 151 8.48 -7.19 9.74
CA ALA A 151 7.83 -6.12 10.48
C ALA A 151 8.70 -5.64 11.65
N ARG A 152 9.27 -6.59 12.42
CA ARG A 152 10.26 -6.27 13.46
C ARG A 152 11.43 -5.48 12.89
N ASN A 153 12.04 -5.96 11.80
CA ASN A 153 13.16 -5.27 11.16
C ASN A 153 12.80 -3.84 10.73
N VAL A 154 11.61 -3.63 10.17
CA VAL A 154 11.10 -2.29 9.81
C VAL A 154 10.96 -1.39 11.04
N LEU A 155 10.33 -1.87 12.11
CA LEU A 155 10.07 -1.08 13.32
C LEU A 155 11.34 -0.79 14.12
N GLU A 156 12.30 -1.71 14.15
CA GLU A 156 13.62 -1.46 14.75
C GLU A 156 14.41 -0.46 13.91
N CYS A 157 14.38 -0.56 12.57
CA CYS A 157 15.01 0.45 11.71
C CYS A 157 14.37 1.82 11.91
N LEU A 158 13.04 1.88 12.08
CA LEU A 158 12.32 3.12 12.39
C LEU A 158 12.87 3.77 13.66
N GLN A 159 12.98 3.03 14.77
CA GLN A 159 13.47 3.54 16.05
C GLN A 159 14.89 4.12 15.99
N ILE A 160 15.77 3.51 15.20
CA ILE A 160 17.18 3.95 15.10
C ILE A 160 17.42 4.99 13.99
N THR A 161 16.38 5.44 13.28
CA THR A 161 16.53 6.45 12.22
C THR A 161 15.97 7.79 12.72
N PRO A 162 16.84 8.71 13.21
CA PRO A 162 16.40 9.98 13.81
C PRO A 162 15.49 10.80 12.91
N GLU A 163 15.70 10.76 11.60
CA GLU A 163 14.89 11.51 10.63
C GLU A 163 13.42 11.07 10.62
N PHE A 164 13.14 9.84 11.04
CA PHE A 164 11.79 9.28 11.10
C PHE A 164 11.22 9.33 12.52
N PHE A 165 12.02 8.95 13.52
CA PHE A 165 11.57 8.72 14.89
C PHE A 165 11.87 9.85 15.88
N GLY A 166 12.87 10.68 15.59
CA GLY A 166 13.33 11.77 16.46
C GLY A 166 14.31 11.31 17.53
N ASP A 167 14.73 12.27 18.35
CA ASP A 167 15.75 12.13 19.38
C ASP A 167 15.11 12.21 20.79
N GLY A 168 14.20 11.27 21.08
CA GLY A 168 13.63 11.07 22.43
C GLY A 168 12.22 11.62 22.66
N GLU A 169 11.58 12.22 21.66
CA GLU A 169 10.19 12.70 21.77
C GLU A 169 9.20 11.53 21.87
N LEU A 170 9.57 10.38 21.30
CA LEU A 170 8.75 9.19 21.19
C LEU A 170 9.42 7.99 21.86
N THR A 171 8.59 7.08 22.37
CA THR A 171 8.98 5.69 22.68
C THR A 171 8.06 4.77 21.91
N LEU A 172 8.60 3.66 21.40
CA LEU A 172 7.86 2.73 20.58
C LEU A 172 7.93 1.33 21.18
N THR A 173 6.77 0.72 21.40
CA THR A 173 6.64 -0.72 21.62
C THR A 173 5.85 -1.32 20.48
N TYR A 174 6.10 -2.58 20.16
CA TYR A 174 5.38 -3.25 19.10
C TYR A 174 5.16 -4.72 19.38
N ASP A 175 4.08 -5.24 18.80
CA ASP A 175 3.73 -6.67 18.80
C ASP A 175 3.27 -7.11 17.41
N PHE A 176 3.38 -8.40 17.15
CA PHE A 176 2.93 -9.02 15.91
C PHE A 176 2.00 -10.20 16.22
N LEU A 177 0.77 -10.09 15.76
CA LEU A 177 -0.27 -11.09 15.95
C LEU A 177 -0.61 -11.78 14.64
N THR A 178 -0.34 -13.10 14.58
CA THR A 178 -0.78 -13.93 13.45
C THR A 178 -2.27 -14.22 13.59
N ALA A 179 -3.10 -13.70 12.69
CA ALA A 179 -4.54 -13.93 12.72
C ALA A 179 -5.19 -13.92 11.33
N ASP A 180 -6.11 -14.85 11.12
CA ASP A 180 -6.99 -14.87 9.95
C ASP A 180 -8.26 -14.09 10.25
N LEU A 181 -8.33 -12.85 9.77
CA LEU A 181 -9.46 -11.94 9.98
C LEU A 181 -10.77 -12.44 9.34
N THR A 182 -10.71 -13.44 8.45
CA THR A 182 -11.90 -14.06 7.83
C THR A 182 -12.53 -15.17 8.68
N LYS A 183 -11.90 -15.49 9.82
CA LYS A 183 -12.35 -16.49 10.80
C LYS A 183 -12.79 -15.81 12.09
N GLU A 184 -13.19 -16.61 13.07
CA GLU A 184 -13.49 -16.10 14.40
C GLU A 184 -12.26 -15.43 15.03
N MET A 185 -12.44 -14.20 15.52
CA MET A 185 -11.37 -13.43 16.14
C MET A 185 -11.01 -14.00 17.52
N SER A 186 -9.72 -14.29 17.70
CA SER A 186 -9.14 -14.66 19.01
C SER A 186 -9.30 -13.55 20.05
N LYS A 187 -9.10 -13.88 21.33
CA LYS A 187 -9.15 -12.91 22.43
C LYS A 187 -8.11 -11.80 22.27
N ASP A 188 -6.91 -12.15 21.82
CA ASP A 188 -5.82 -11.19 21.63
C ASP A 188 -6.12 -10.22 20.49
N LEU A 189 -6.66 -10.72 19.38
CA LEU A 189 -7.09 -9.88 18.26
C LEU A 189 -8.20 -8.91 18.67
N LYS A 190 -9.22 -9.41 19.40
CA LYS A 190 -10.28 -8.57 19.95
C LYS A 190 -9.70 -7.47 20.86
N THR A 191 -8.69 -7.80 21.66
CA THR A 191 -8.02 -6.87 22.57
C THR A 191 -7.21 -5.81 21.82
N ALA A 192 -6.45 -6.21 20.80
CA ALA A 192 -5.70 -5.28 19.94
C ALA A 192 -6.64 -4.27 19.24
N ILE A 193 -7.73 -4.75 18.64
CA ILE A 193 -8.71 -3.87 17.97
C ILE A 193 -9.42 -2.94 18.99
N LYS A 194 -9.80 -3.47 20.16
CA LYS A 194 -10.52 -2.70 21.18
C LYS A 194 -9.65 -1.63 21.83
N SER A 195 -8.34 -1.86 21.97
CA SER A 195 -7.42 -0.92 22.62
C SER A 195 -6.88 0.16 21.68
N ALA A 196 -6.88 -0.08 20.36
CA ALA A 196 -6.35 0.85 19.36
C ALA A 196 -7.08 2.21 19.32
N ASP A 197 -6.32 3.29 19.25
CA ASP A 197 -6.78 4.64 18.90
C ASP A 197 -6.91 4.80 17.39
N ILE A 198 -5.98 4.20 16.65
CA ILE A 198 -5.95 4.21 15.19
C ILE A 198 -5.89 2.77 14.69
N VAL A 199 -6.81 2.39 13.83
CA VAL A 199 -6.79 1.13 13.08
C VAL A 199 -6.49 1.47 11.63
N THR A 200 -5.48 0.85 11.03
CA THR A 200 -5.18 1.01 9.60
C THR A 200 -5.62 -0.22 8.81
N MET A 201 -6.11 0.02 7.60
CA MET A 201 -6.47 -0.99 6.61
C MET A 201 -5.89 -0.58 5.26
N ILE A 202 -4.62 -0.93 5.02
CA ILE A 202 -3.86 -0.49 3.84
C ILE A 202 -3.70 -1.66 2.86
N TYR A 203 -4.33 -1.59 1.69
CA TYR A 203 -4.45 -2.69 0.73
C TYR A 203 -5.01 -4.00 1.33
N PHE A 204 -5.72 -3.88 2.45
CA PHE A 204 -6.26 -5.00 3.20
C PHE A 204 -7.39 -5.70 2.45
N LEU A 205 -8.35 -4.94 1.91
CA LEU A 205 -9.46 -5.50 1.15
C LEU A 205 -8.99 -6.12 -0.17
N SER A 206 -8.00 -5.51 -0.84
CA SER A 206 -7.32 -6.12 -2.00
C SER A 206 -6.74 -7.52 -1.72
N ALA A 207 -6.37 -7.80 -0.48
CA ALA A 207 -5.82 -9.09 -0.08
C ALA A 207 -6.89 -10.13 0.28
N VAL A 208 -7.99 -9.69 0.89
CA VAL A 208 -9.01 -10.59 1.47
C VAL A 208 -10.27 -10.74 0.61
N THR A 209 -10.58 -9.79 -0.27
CA THR A 209 -11.75 -9.86 -1.16
C THR A 209 -11.54 -10.98 -2.19
N GLY A 210 -12.56 -11.83 -2.37
CA GLY A 210 -12.49 -13.01 -3.23
C GLY A 210 -11.77 -14.22 -2.62
N THR A 211 -11.37 -14.16 -1.34
CA THR A 211 -10.97 -15.38 -0.62
C THR A 211 -12.20 -16.25 -0.35
N ARG A 212 -12.05 -17.58 -0.50
CA ARG A 212 -13.10 -18.57 -0.19
C ARG A 212 -13.24 -18.70 1.34
N GLY A 213 -13.80 -17.67 1.98
CA GLY A 213 -14.18 -17.68 3.39
C GLY A 213 -15.69 -17.92 3.55
N ARG A 214 -16.11 -18.36 4.75
CA ARG A 214 -17.54 -18.40 5.12
C ARG A 214 -18.10 -17.01 5.40
N GLU A 215 -17.24 -16.05 5.73
CA GLU A 215 -17.60 -14.68 6.06
C GLU A 215 -17.37 -13.74 4.87
N THR A 216 -18.34 -12.85 4.60
CA THR A 216 -18.18 -11.78 3.61
C THR A 216 -17.24 -10.71 4.13
N SER A 217 -16.45 -10.09 3.23
CA SER A 217 -15.55 -9.00 3.61
C SER A 217 -16.27 -7.85 4.33
N GLU A 218 -17.53 -7.59 3.96
CA GLU A 218 -18.38 -6.58 4.60
C GLU A 218 -18.68 -6.92 6.06
N ASN A 219 -19.08 -8.18 6.36
CA ASN A 219 -19.38 -8.61 7.73
C ASN A 219 -18.11 -8.62 8.60
N MET A 220 -16.97 -9.01 8.03
CA MET A 220 -15.67 -8.94 8.71
C MET A 220 -15.32 -7.51 9.12
N VAL A 221 -15.44 -6.55 8.19
CA VAL A 221 -15.19 -5.13 8.47
C VAL A 221 -16.16 -4.59 9.53
N GLU A 222 -17.45 -4.93 9.42
CA GLU A 222 -18.47 -4.54 10.41
C GLU A 222 -18.08 -5.05 11.81
N LYS A 223 -17.66 -6.31 11.92
CA LYS A 223 -17.21 -6.88 13.20
C LYS A 223 -16.02 -6.10 13.77
N ILE A 224 -15.03 -5.75 12.95
CA ILE A 224 -13.87 -4.95 13.36
C ILE A 224 -14.33 -3.61 13.92
N MET A 225 -15.11 -2.84 13.16
CA MET A 225 -15.62 -1.52 13.57
C MET A 225 -16.47 -1.57 14.85
N LEU A 226 -17.30 -2.62 15.01
CA LEU A 226 -18.08 -2.85 16.22
C LEU A 226 -17.20 -3.05 17.47
N ARG A 227 -15.99 -3.58 17.33
CA ARG A 227 -15.08 -3.89 18.46
C ARG A 227 -14.17 -2.75 18.86
N MET A 228 -13.94 -1.79 17.97
CA MET A 228 -13.12 -0.61 18.26
C MET A 228 -13.65 0.17 19.46
N LYS A 229 -12.77 0.83 20.22
CA LYS A 229 -13.20 1.77 21.26
C LYS A 229 -13.82 3.01 20.66
N LYS A 230 -14.65 3.68 21.46
CA LYS A 230 -15.21 4.98 21.14
C LYS A 230 -14.10 6.02 20.96
N GLY A 231 -14.24 6.90 20.00
CA GLY A 231 -13.25 7.90 19.61
C GLY A 231 -12.15 7.38 18.68
N ALA A 232 -11.99 6.05 18.53
CA ALA A 232 -10.98 5.48 17.64
C ALA A 232 -11.31 5.72 16.16
N CYS A 233 -10.27 5.80 15.34
CA CYS A 233 -10.35 6.05 13.91
C CYS A 233 -9.92 4.81 13.10
N VAL A 234 -10.62 4.50 12.01
CA VAL A 234 -10.14 3.63 10.94
C VAL A 234 -9.59 4.51 9.83
N PHE A 235 -8.34 4.30 9.45
CA PHE A 235 -7.73 4.91 8.26
C PHE A 235 -7.58 3.84 7.17
N PHE A 236 -8.20 4.08 6.02
CA PHE A 236 -8.30 3.12 4.93
C PHE A 236 -7.64 3.67 3.67
N LEU A 237 -6.81 2.86 3.03
CA LEU A 237 -6.23 3.16 1.72
C LEU A 237 -6.12 1.85 0.95
N ASP A 238 -6.81 1.73 -0.18
CA ASP A 238 -6.84 0.47 -0.94
C ASP A 238 -6.94 0.73 -2.45
N SER A 239 -6.73 -0.30 -3.27
CA SER A 239 -6.87 -0.23 -4.74
C SER A 239 -8.20 0.40 -5.15
N ALA A 240 -8.16 1.32 -6.12
CA ALA A 240 -9.36 1.94 -6.68
C ALA A 240 -10.17 1.00 -7.60
N VAL A 241 -9.63 -0.17 -7.96
CA VAL A 241 -10.17 -1.00 -9.04
C VAL A 241 -11.39 -1.86 -8.63
N ASP A 242 -11.52 -2.21 -7.35
CA ASP A 242 -12.32 -3.38 -6.93
C ASP A 242 -13.48 -3.04 -5.96
N LYS A 243 -14.01 -1.82 -6.02
CA LYS A 243 -15.13 -1.35 -5.17
C LYS A 243 -14.92 -1.61 -3.66
N HIS A 244 -13.66 -1.62 -3.23
CA HIS A 244 -13.30 -1.90 -1.84
C HIS A 244 -13.82 -0.83 -0.88
N TYR A 245 -13.88 0.42 -1.35
CA TYR A 245 -14.47 1.52 -0.62
C TYR A 245 -15.94 1.22 -0.28
N GLU A 246 -16.73 0.73 -1.23
CA GLU A 246 -18.15 0.44 -1.05
C GLU A 246 -18.39 -0.66 -0.02
N ILE A 247 -17.52 -1.67 0.04
CA ILE A 247 -17.56 -2.71 1.08
C ILE A 247 -17.38 -2.05 2.45
N LEU A 248 -16.37 -1.19 2.59
CA LEU A 248 -16.09 -0.53 3.86
C LEU A 248 -17.19 0.46 4.26
N ASN A 249 -17.70 1.23 3.30
CA ASN A 249 -18.77 2.20 3.50
C ASN A 249 -20.05 1.50 3.97
N LYS A 250 -20.48 0.42 3.28
CA LYS A 250 -21.64 -0.38 3.70
C LYS A 250 -21.47 -0.95 5.11
N ALA A 251 -20.29 -1.48 5.42
CA ALA A 251 -19.98 -1.99 6.76
C ALA A 251 -20.02 -0.89 7.83
N SER A 252 -19.63 0.34 7.49
CA SER A 252 -19.66 1.50 8.40
C SER A 252 -21.08 2.03 8.65
N GLU A 253 -21.93 2.02 7.62
CA GLU A 253 -23.33 2.43 7.66
C GLU A 253 -24.21 1.38 8.34
N LYS A 254 -23.84 0.10 8.23
CA LYS A 254 -24.48 -0.99 8.97
C LYS A 254 -24.47 -0.66 10.46
N ARG A 255 -25.67 -0.56 11.03
CA ARG A 255 -25.91 -0.18 12.44
C ARG A 255 -25.45 1.25 12.81
N ASN A 256 -25.01 2.07 11.84
CA ASN A 256 -24.47 3.42 12.00
C ASN A 256 -23.40 3.47 13.10
N VAL A 257 -22.40 2.60 12.99
CA VAL A 257 -21.37 2.42 14.03
C VAL A 257 -20.23 3.40 13.92
N MET A 258 -20.05 4.00 12.73
CA MET A 258 -18.94 4.87 12.43
C MET A 258 -19.42 6.11 11.68
N LEU A 259 -18.70 7.21 11.84
CA LEU A 259 -18.87 8.47 11.12
C LEU A 259 -17.70 8.63 10.15
N GLN A 260 -17.95 8.86 8.87
CA GLN A 260 -16.89 9.23 7.94
C GLN A 260 -16.40 10.65 8.25
N ILE A 261 -15.09 10.80 8.46
CA ILE A 261 -14.46 12.07 8.85
C ILE A 261 -13.45 12.58 7.81
N TYR A 262 -13.16 11.77 6.79
CA TYR A 262 -12.24 12.14 5.71
C TYR A 262 -12.53 11.33 4.45
N GLY A 263 -12.43 11.99 3.29
CA GLY A 263 -12.81 11.43 2.01
C GLY A 263 -14.34 11.28 1.86
N PRO A 264 -14.80 10.46 0.89
CA PRO A 264 -13.99 9.56 0.10
C PRO A 264 -13.22 10.28 -1.01
N LEU A 265 -11.92 10.00 -1.12
CA LEU A 265 -11.15 10.32 -2.31
C LEU A 265 -10.99 9.03 -3.10
N VAL A 266 -11.57 8.97 -4.29
CA VAL A 266 -11.67 7.77 -5.12
C VAL A 266 -10.87 7.99 -6.39
N GLU A 267 -10.12 6.97 -6.83
CA GLU A 267 -9.24 7.04 -8.00
C GLU A 267 -8.13 8.10 -7.88
N GLU A 268 -7.66 8.34 -6.66
CA GLU A 268 -6.55 9.25 -6.39
C GLU A 268 -5.25 8.74 -7.01
N PHE A 269 -4.54 9.61 -7.72
CA PHE A 269 -3.26 9.30 -8.33
C PHE A 269 -2.11 9.79 -7.44
N HIS A 270 -1.37 8.85 -6.84
CA HIS A 270 -0.17 9.16 -6.07
C HIS A 270 1.09 8.79 -6.83
N THR A 271 2.12 9.60 -6.67
CA THR A 271 3.47 9.35 -7.21
C THR A 271 4.51 9.59 -6.13
N ILE A 272 5.61 8.84 -6.19
CA ILE A 272 6.84 9.30 -5.53
C ILE A 272 7.51 10.36 -6.40
N SER A 273 8.23 11.28 -5.78
CA SER A 273 8.96 12.33 -6.48
C SER A 273 10.00 11.76 -7.43
N ILE A 274 10.28 12.52 -8.50
CA ILE A 274 11.36 12.19 -9.45
C ILE A 274 12.71 12.08 -8.75
N GLU A 275 12.95 12.85 -7.69
CA GLU A 275 14.17 12.76 -6.91
C GLU A 275 14.26 11.45 -6.12
N SER A 276 13.16 10.99 -5.52
CA SER A 276 13.08 9.66 -4.92
C SER A 276 13.35 8.55 -5.96
N VAL A 277 12.85 8.67 -7.19
CA VAL A 277 13.17 7.72 -8.28
C VAL A 277 14.66 7.72 -8.62
N LYS A 278 15.31 8.89 -8.73
CA LYS A 278 16.76 8.97 -8.98
C LYS A 278 17.54 8.31 -7.85
N ASN A 279 17.16 8.56 -6.60
CA ASN A 279 17.84 7.99 -5.44
C ASN A 279 17.62 6.48 -5.34
N PHE A 280 16.44 5.97 -5.70
CA PHE A 280 16.25 4.54 -5.91
C PHE A 280 17.25 4.00 -6.95
N ILE A 281 17.33 4.62 -8.13
CA ILE A 281 18.23 4.15 -9.19
C ILE A 281 19.69 4.15 -8.70
N ASN A 282 20.11 5.20 -7.99
CA ASN A 282 21.47 5.31 -7.47
C ASN A 282 21.77 4.23 -6.43
N LEU A 283 20.89 4.03 -5.45
CA LEU A 283 21.04 3.05 -4.37
C LEU A 283 20.98 1.60 -4.86
N TYR A 284 20.01 1.29 -5.73
CA TYR A 284 19.67 -0.08 -6.08
C TYR A 284 20.28 -0.55 -7.41
N SER A 285 20.81 0.35 -8.27
CA SER A 285 21.29 -0.04 -9.61
C SER A 285 22.38 -1.10 -9.60
N LYS A 286 23.28 -1.09 -8.59
CA LYS A 286 24.33 -2.10 -8.43
C LYS A 286 23.76 -3.50 -8.20
N HIS A 287 22.62 -3.59 -7.52
CA HIS A 287 22.08 -4.87 -7.07
C HIS A 287 20.93 -5.39 -7.93
N PHE A 288 20.08 -4.50 -8.45
CA PHE A 288 18.79 -4.87 -9.05
C PHE A 288 18.63 -4.43 -10.51
N PHE A 289 19.64 -3.78 -11.10
CA PHE A 289 19.64 -3.31 -12.49
C PHE A 289 18.39 -2.45 -12.79
N ARG A 290 17.64 -2.78 -13.86
CA ARG A 290 16.46 -2.01 -14.32
C ARG A 290 15.20 -2.28 -13.49
N LEU A 291 15.27 -3.13 -12.47
CA LEU A 291 14.12 -3.42 -11.62
C LEU A 291 13.90 -2.25 -10.66
N ILE A 292 12.76 -1.57 -10.80
CA ILE A 292 12.39 -0.44 -9.96
C ILE A 292 11.20 -0.71 -9.06
N CYS A 293 11.16 0.03 -7.94
CA CYS A 293 9.99 0.12 -7.09
C CYS A 293 8.75 0.57 -7.87
N MET A 294 7.59 0.37 -7.28
CA MET A 294 6.38 1.07 -7.68
C MET A 294 6.62 2.56 -7.50
N THR A 295 6.41 3.34 -8.55
CA THR A 295 6.64 4.79 -8.54
C THR A 295 5.35 5.59 -8.56
N TYR A 296 4.23 4.93 -8.82
CA TYR A 296 2.90 5.53 -8.83
C TYR A 296 1.83 4.48 -8.53
N MET A 297 0.63 4.93 -8.16
CA MET A 297 -0.54 4.08 -7.91
C MET A 297 -1.85 4.87 -7.99
N PHE A 298 -2.95 4.13 -8.19
CA PHE A 298 -4.32 4.60 -7.99
C PHE A 298 -4.94 3.89 -6.79
N PHE A 299 -5.60 4.66 -5.91
CA PHE A 299 -6.23 4.12 -4.71
C PHE A 299 -7.49 4.91 -4.35
N CYS A 300 -8.26 4.34 -3.45
CA CYS A 300 -9.28 5.03 -2.68
C CYS A 300 -8.75 5.26 -1.27
N VAL A 301 -9.02 6.43 -0.70
CA VAL A 301 -8.67 6.75 0.68
C VAL A 301 -9.84 7.39 1.39
N SER A 302 -10.04 6.98 2.64
CA SER A 302 -11.06 7.55 3.52
C SER A 302 -10.73 7.20 4.97
N ALA A 303 -11.34 7.94 5.91
CA ALA A 303 -11.25 7.62 7.32
C ALA A 303 -12.61 7.73 8.00
N TRP A 304 -12.80 6.89 9.01
CA TRP A 304 -14.03 6.84 9.81
C TRP A 304 -13.69 6.86 11.29
N GLN A 305 -14.49 7.54 12.10
CA GLN A 305 -14.36 7.57 13.55
C GLN A 305 -15.56 6.94 14.24
N LYS A 306 -15.28 6.19 15.31
CA LYS A 306 -16.34 5.70 16.20
C LYS A 306 -16.79 6.82 17.14
N PRO A 307 -18.08 7.22 17.16
CA PRO A 307 -18.53 8.35 17.96
C PRO A 307 -18.40 8.10 19.49
N LYS A 308 -18.07 9.14 20.26
CA LYS A 308 -17.92 9.08 21.73
C LYS A 308 -19.25 8.97 22.47
N ILE A 309 -20.27 9.71 22.04
CA ILE A 309 -21.51 9.88 22.79
C ILE A 309 -22.66 9.11 22.13
N LYS A 310 -23.62 8.60 22.92
CA LYS A 310 -24.94 8.14 22.45
C LYS A 310 -25.87 9.32 22.13
N GLU A 311 -25.33 10.53 21.99
CA GLU A 311 -26.14 11.74 21.80
C GLU A 311 -26.96 11.61 20.53
N LYS A 312 -28.23 12.00 20.64
CA LYS A 312 -29.25 11.82 19.60
C LYS A 312 -28.65 12.26 18.27
N ARG A 313 -28.52 11.30 17.34
CA ARG A 313 -28.00 11.44 15.97
C ARG A 313 -28.40 12.73 15.24
N LYS A 314 -29.53 13.33 15.62
CA LYS A 314 -30.03 14.62 15.15
C LYS A 314 -29.03 15.78 15.30
N TYR A 315 -28.19 15.80 16.35
CA TYR A 315 -27.27 16.92 16.61
C TYR A 315 -25.92 16.77 15.88
N ILE A 316 -25.35 15.56 15.89
CA ILE A 316 -24.16 15.23 15.07
C ILE A 316 -24.50 15.41 13.59
N ARG A 317 -25.72 15.06 13.16
CA ARG A 317 -26.20 15.38 11.81
C ARG A 317 -26.27 16.88 11.53
N ARG A 318 -26.42 17.79 12.50
CA ARG A 318 -26.43 19.23 12.20
C ARG A 318 -25.01 19.76 12.08
N GLU A 319 -24.16 19.55 13.09
CA GLU A 319 -22.80 20.11 13.08
C GLU A 319 -21.85 19.48 12.05
N LEU A 320 -22.06 18.22 11.65
CA LEU A 320 -21.28 17.57 10.58
C LEU A 320 -21.98 17.52 9.21
N LEU A 321 -23.29 17.80 9.10
CA LEU A 321 -23.98 17.86 7.79
C LEU A 321 -24.34 19.28 7.32
N ASP A 322 -23.97 20.34 8.04
CA ASP A 322 -24.02 21.68 7.44
C ASP A 322 -23.10 21.75 6.19
N ALA A 323 -22.13 20.84 6.08
CA ALA A 323 -21.60 20.38 4.81
C ALA A 323 -22.09 18.94 4.55
N PRO A 324 -22.87 18.64 3.50
CA PRO A 324 -23.18 17.26 3.16
C PRO A 324 -21.86 16.47 3.06
N PRO A 325 -21.80 15.19 3.52
CA PRO A 325 -20.61 14.36 3.33
C PRO A 325 -20.27 14.49 1.84
N PRO A 326 -18.99 14.79 1.49
CA PRO A 326 -18.63 15.11 0.12
C PRO A 326 -19.23 14.03 -0.76
N LEU A 327 -20.26 14.42 -1.53
CA LEU A 327 -21.03 13.48 -2.34
C LEU A 327 -20.00 12.74 -3.14
N TRP A 328 -19.93 11.42 -2.96
CA TRP A 328 -19.05 10.58 -3.75
C TRP A 328 -19.28 10.95 -5.21
N LYS A 329 -18.32 11.66 -5.78
CA LYS A 329 -18.37 12.06 -7.17
C LYS A 329 -17.32 11.19 -7.83
N LYS A 330 -17.79 10.22 -8.62
CA LYS A 330 -16.93 9.58 -9.60
C LYS A 330 -16.23 10.69 -10.39
N PRO A 331 -14.91 10.57 -10.62
CA PRO A 331 -14.23 11.49 -11.52
C PRO A 331 -15.02 11.60 -12.82
N THR A 332 -15.22 12.83 -13.28
CA THR A 332 -15.75 13.07 -14.62
C THR A 332 -14.80 12.47 -15.64
N GLU A 333 -15.29 12.13 -16.84
CA GLU A 333 -14.43 11.60 -17.91
C GLU A 333 -13.22 12.50 -18.18
N LYS A 334 -13.40 13.82 -18.07
CA LYS A 334 -12.34 14.82 -18.20
C LYS A 334 -11.29 14.70 -17.09
N GLU A 335 -11.71 14.54 -15.83
CA GLU A 335 -10.80 14.33 -14.69
C GLU A 335 -10.04 12.99 -14.83
N SER A 336 -10.72 11.91 -15.21
CA SER A 336 -10.07 10.62 -15.48
C SER A 336 -9.05 10.70 -16.63
N ALA A 337 -9.37 11.45 -17.70
CA ALA A 337 -8.46 11.68 -18.82
C ALA A 337 -7.22 12.48 -18.40
N ASP A 338 -7.40 13.54 -17.60
CA ASP A 338 -6.30 14.32 -17.04
C ASP A 338 -5.38 13.49 -16.14
N LEU A 339 -5.94 12.67 -15.25
CA LEU A 339 -5.17 11.74 -14.41
C LEU A 339 -4.39 10.73 -15.25
N THR A 340 -5.01 10.22 -16.32
CA THR A 340 -4.35 9.30 -17.26
C THR A 340 -3.17 9.98 -17.96
N GLU A 341 -3.31 11.24 -18.36
CA GLU A 341 -2.25 11.98 -19.02
C GLU A 341 -1.10 12.31 -18.05
N LYS A 342 -1.42 12.74 -16.82
CA LYS A 342 -0.43 12.91 -15.74
C LYS A 342 0.37 11.63 -15.50
N MET A 343 -0.29 10.48 -15.46
CA MET A 343 0.37 9.19 -15.33
C MET A 343 1.31 8.91 -16.52
N LYS A 344 0.86 9.13 -17.76
CA LYS A 344 1.68 8.91 -18.96
C LYS A 344 2.93 9.79 -18.96
N MET A 345 2.79 11.09 -18.64
CA MET A 345 3.91 12.03 -18.52
C MET A 345 4.91 11.59 -17.45
N PHE A 346 4.43 11.19 -16.27
CA PHE A 346 5.28 10.71 -15.18
C PHE A 346 6.04 9.44 -15.59
N ARG A 347 5.35 8.45 -16.18
CA ARG A 347 5.97 7.20 -16.68
C ARG A 347 7.03 7.48 -17.73
N SER A 348 6.76 8.37 -18.68
CA SER A 348 7.72 8.79 -19.71
C SER A 348 9.00 9.36 -19.09
N THR A 349 8.85 10.20 -18.06
CA THR A 349 9.97 10.78 -17.31
C THR A 349 10.79 9.71 -16.59
N VAL A 350 10.14 8.78 -15.87
CA VAL A 350 10.81 7.66 -15.19
C VAL A 350 11.55 6.77 -16.20
N PHE A 351 10.94 6.47 -17.35
CA PHE A 351 11.54 5.66 -18.39
C PHE A 351 12.79 6.33 -18.98
N ARG A 352 12.75 7.65 -19.20
CA ARG A 352 13.90 8.44 -19.66
C ARG A 352 15.07 8.36 -18.67
N LEU A 353 14.80 8.44 -17.37
CA LEU A 353 15.82 8.29 -16.32
C LEU A 353 16.47 6.91 -16.34
N LEU A 354 15.66 5.86 -16.47
CA LEU A 354 16.17 4.49 -16.59
C LEU A 354 17.03 4.30 -17.83
N ASN A 355 16.59 4.79 -18.99
CA ASN A 355 17.36 4.70 -20.22
C ASN A 355 18.67 5.49 -20.13
N LYS A 356 18.64 6.71 -19.56
CA LYS A 356 19.84 7.51 -19.34
C LYS A 356 20.86 6.76 -18.47
N ARG A 357 20.42 6.09 -17.41
CA ARG A 357 21.32 5.32 -16.52
C ARG A 357 21.88 4.07 -17.18
N PHE A 358 21.04 3.27 -17.84
CA PHE A 358 21.42 1.91 -18.26
C PHE A 358 21.83 1.78 -19.73
N ASN A 359 21.45 2.71 -20.62
CA ASN A 359 21.88 2.67 -22.03
C ASN A 359 23.24 3.35 -22.23
N SER A 360 23.60 4.33 -21.39
CA SER A 360 24.90 5.01 -21.46
C SER A 360 26.07 4.06 -21.16
N SER A 361 25.86 3.07 -20.29
CA SER A 361 26.86 2.04 -19.96
C SER A 361 27.24 1.14 -21.14
N ASN A 362 26.35 0.98 -22.14
CA ASN A 362 26.64 0.14 -23.31
C ASN A 362 27.50 0.84 -24.36
N LYS A 363 27.57 2.18 -24.37
CA LYS A 363 28.39 2.93 -25.33
C LYS A 363 29.88 2.96 -24.97
N VAL A 364 30.24 2.78 -23.69
CA VAL A 364 31.65 2.87 -23.26
C VAL A 364 32.44 1.59 -23.59
N ASN A 365 31.77 0.44 -23.71
CA ASN A 365 32.45 -0.83 -24.03
C ASN A 365 32.61 -1.10 -25.54
N SER A 366 32.10 -0.25 -26.44
CA SER A 366 32.27 -0.43 -27.88
C SER A 366 33.40 0.40 -28.50
N CYS A 367 34.12 1.21 -27.71
CA CYS A 367 35.22 2.08 -28.21
C CYS A 367 36.63 1.55 -27.90
N ASN A 368 36.79 0.41 -27.22
CA ASN A 368 38.09 -0.25 -27.12
C ASN A 368 38.28 -1.31 -28.21
N GLY A 369 38.10 -0.88 -29.46
CA GLY A 369 38.65 -1.55 -30.64
C GLY A 369 40.17 -1.32 -30.72
N CYS A 370 40.90 -1.69 -29.68
CA CYS A 370 42.35 -1.86 -29.78
C CYS A 370 42.56 -3.26 -30.36
N LYS A 371 42.83 -3.33 -31.66
CA LYS A 371 43.30 -4.53 -32.35
C LYS A 371 44.51 -5.09 -31.58
N ARG A 372 44.30 -6.08 -30.74
CA ARG A 372 45.37 -6.95 -30.26
C ARG A 372 45.25 -8.24 -31.04
N ASP A 373 46.18 -8.43 -31.96
CA ASP A 373 46.48 -9.74 -32.52
C ASP A 373 46.95 -10.64 -31.37
N ILE A 374 46.12 -11.61 -30.98
CA ILE A 374 46.47 -12.64 -30.01
C ILE A 374 46.70 -13.95 -30.77
N PRO A 375 47.89 -14.57 -30.66
CA PRO A 375 48.19 -15.84 -31.30
C PRO A 375 47.31 -16.96 -30.74
N ARG A 376 46.81 -17.82 -31.63
CA ARG A 376 46.16 -19.07 -31.28
C ARG A 376 47.18 -20.01 -30.62
N GLN A 377 47.05 -20.26 -29.31
CA GLN A 377 47.53 -21.50 -28.73
C GLN A 377 46.51 -22.11 -27.78
N CYS A 378 46.48 -23.44 -27.85
CA CYS A 378 45.49 -24.37 -27.34
C CYS A 378 45.74 -24.67 -25.86
N GLY A 379 44.68 -24.70 -25.05
CA GLY A 379 44.73 -25.15 -23.67
C GLY A 379 43.31 -25.31 -23.13
N LYS A 380 42.78 -26.53 -23.23
CA LYS A 380 41.43 -26.90 -22.77
C LYS A 380 41.43 -27.18 -21.27
N ASN A 381 40.30 -26.86 -20.64
CA ASN A 381 39.73 -27.40 -19.39
C ASN A 381 40.01 -26.63 -18.09
N GLU A 382 39.03 -25.77 -17.70
CA GLU A 382 38.24 -25.88 -16.44
C GLU A 382 37.40 -24.62 -16.15
N TYR A 383 37.58 -23.52 -16.90
CA TYR A 383 36.82 -22.27 -16.70
C TYR A 383 35.49 -22.14 -17.47
N GLN A 384 35.05 -23.18 -18.19
CA GLN A 384 33.86 -23.09 -19.08
C GLN A 384 32.50 -23.33 -18.40
N LYS A 385 32.46 -23.71 -17.11
CA LYS A 385 31.18 -23.96 -16.41
C LYS A 385 30.55 -22.70 -15.80
N TYR A 386 31.34 -21.65 -15.52
CA TYR A 386 30.84 -20.39 -14.97
C TYR A 386 30.53 -19.33 -16.02
N SER A 387 31.22 -19.34 -17.17
CA SER A 387 30.98 -18.39 -18.27
C SER A 387 29.67 -18.63 -19.03
N ARG A 388 29.16 -19.87 -19.06
CA ARG A 388 27.88 -20.20 -19.72
C ARG A 388 26.67 -19.61 -19.00
N ASN A 389 26.72 -19.49 -17.67
CA ASN A 389 25.61 -18.91 -16.89
C ASN A 389 25.44 -17.41 -17.12
N THR A 390 26.51 -16.66 -17.40
CA THR A 390 26.43 -15.23 -17.76
C THR A 390 26.00 -15.00 -19.20
N SER A 391 26.38 -15.87 -20.15
CA SER A 391 25.97 -15.76 -21.57
C SER A 391 24.54 -16.25 -21.82
N ASP A 392 24.09 -17.30 -21.12
CA ASP A 392 22.71 -17.76 -21.17
C ASP A 392 21.78 -16.79 -20.45
N PHE A 393 22.27 -16.07 -19.44
CA PHE A 393 21.54 -14.95 -18.84
C PHE A 393 21.46 -13.75 -19.80
N ALA A 394 22.54 -13.39 -20.50
CA ALA A 394 22.54 -12.35 -21.55
C ALA A 394 21.59 -12.69 -22.71
N ARG A 395 21.46 -13.97 -23.07
CA ARG A 395 20.48 -14.46 -24.07
C ARG A 395 19.06 -14.52 -23.51
N SER A 396 18.86 -14.82 -22.22
CA SER A 396 17.54 -14.71 -21.57
C SER A 396 17.09 -13.26 -21.36
N THR A 397 18.03 -12.29 -21.29
CA THR A 397 17.72 -10.85 -21.23
C THR A 397 17.31 -10.24 -22.56
N ASN A 398 17.35 -11.02 -23.66
CA ASN A 398 16.65 -10.71 -24.91
C ASN A 398 15.16 -11.09 -24.87
N PHE A 399 14.63 -11.59 -23.73
CA PHE A 399 13.22 -11.37 -23.44
C PHE A 399 12.99 -9.87 -23.44
N ARG A 400 12.30 -9.38 -24.47
CA ARG A 400 11.96 -7.97 -24.67
C ARG A 400 11.40 -7.42 -23.36
N ASN A 401 12.24 -6.71 -22.60
CA ASN A 401 11.82 -5.99 -21.40
C ASN A 401 10.78 -4.90 -21.75
N ALA A 402 10.61 -4.58 -23.03
CA ALA A 402 9.45 -3.85 -23.54
C ALA A 402 8.12 -4.53 -23.16
N ASP A 403 8.05 -5.86 -23.06
CA ASP A 403 6.81 -6.61 -22.74
C ASP A 403 6.50 -6.59 -21.23
N LEU A 404 7.50 -6.34 -20.38
CA LEU A 404 7.30 -6.01 -18.97
C LEU A 404 6.65 -4.63 -18.76
N TRP A 405 6.56 -3.79 -19.79
CA TRP A 405 5.96 -2.46 -19.71
C TRP A 405 4.82 -2.21 -20.72
N LYS A 406 4.67 -3.06 -21.75
CA LYS A 406 3.59 -3.02 -22.76
C LYS A 406 2.28 -3.68 -22.31
N SER A 407 2.31 -4.55 -21.30
CA SER A 407 1.10 -5.19 -20.76
C SER A 407 0.47 -4.30 -19.68
N ASP A 408 -0.51 -3.52 -20.09
CA ASP A 408 -1.06 -2.39 -19.38
C ASP A 408 -2.23 -2.75 -18.44
N PRO A 409 -2.23 -2.34 -17.15
CA PRO A 409 -3.44 -2.31 -16.33
C PRO A 409 -4.42 -1.23 -16.81
N SER A 410 -3.95 -0.14 -17.44
CA SER A 410 -4.86 0.86 -18.02
C SER A 410 -5.61 0.36 -19.24
N ASN A 411 -5.14 -0.66 -19.98
CA ASN A 411 -5.99 -1.33 -20.98
C ASN A 411 -7.16 -2.09 -20.34
N ASN A 412 -7.09 -2.46 -19.06
CA ASN A 412 -8.22 -2.99 -18.29
C ASN A 412 -9.06 -1.89 -17.64
N ILE A 413 -8.47 -0.74 -17.27
CA ILE A 413 -9.23 0.46 -16.90
C ILE A 413 -10.05 0.88 -18.11
N ASP A 414 -9.45 1.11 -19.28
CA ASP A 414 -10.10 1.48 -20.55
C ASP A 414 -11.10 0.41 -21.06
N ARG A 415 -10.81 -0.90 -20.91
CA ARG A 415 -11.79 -1.98 -21.22
C ARG A 415 -12.94 -2.09 -20.22
N ASN A 416 -12.70 -1.88 -18.92
CA ASN A 416 -13.79 -1.86 -17.92
C ASN A 416 -14.59 -0.56 -18.00
N PHE A 417 -13.95 0.56 -18.36
CA PHE A 417 -14.54 1.86 -18.65
C PHE A 417 -15.49 1.73 -19.86
N ARG A 418 -15.02 1.17 -20.99
CA ARG A 418 -15.89 0.91 -22.16
C ARG A 418 -17.01 -0.10 -21.87
N LYS A 419 -16.77 -1.14 -21.06
CA LYS A 419 -17.80 -2.11 -20.67
C LYS A 419 -18.87 -1.55 -19.73
N THR A 420 -18.60 -0.45 -19.02
CA THR A 420 -19.62 0.26 -18.24
C THR A 420 -20.37 1.32 -19.05
N VAL A 421 -19.88 1.66 -20.25
CA VAL A 421 -20.51 2.63 -21.16
C VAL A 421 -21.35 1.96 -22.27
N SER A 422 -21.16 0.67 -22.56
CA SER A 422 -21.93 -0.04 -23.63
C SER A 422 -23.06 -0.96 -23.14
N ALA A 423 -23.60 -0.74 -21.94
CA ALA A 423 -24.77 -1.47 -21.44
C ALA A 423 -25.84 -0.49 -20.96
N ASN A 424 -26.32 0.33 -21.89
CA ASN A 424 -27.57 1.07 -21.78
C ASN A 424 -28.35 0.84 -23.09
N ASP A 425 -28.88 -0.37 -23.23
CA ASP A 425 -30.12 -0.61 -23.96
C ASP A 425 -31.04 -1.28 -22.94
N ILE A 426 -31.80 -0.46 -22.22
CA ILE A 426 -32.97 -0.89 -21.48
C ILE A 426 -34.14 -0.23 -22.19
N ASP A 427 -34.79 -1.01 -23.04
CA ASP A 427 -36.10 -0.68 -23.58
C ASP A 427 -37.09 -0.49 -22.43
N PHE A 428 -37.78 0.64 -22.50
CA PHE A 428 -38.94 0.96 -21.68
C PHE A 428 -40.12 0.08 -22.11
N GLU A 429 -40.54 -0.88 -21.27
CA GLU A 429 -41.90 -1.41 -21.34
C GLU A 429 -42.78 -0.85 -20.21
N ARG A 430 -43.97 -0.42 -20.65
CA ARG A 430 -45.04 0.27 -19.92
C ARG A 430 -45.73 -0.62 -18.86
N PRO A 431 -46.39 -0.01 -17.86
CA PRO A 431 -47.08 -0.73 -16.80
C PRO A 431 -48.38 -1.38 -17.28
N ARG A 432 -48.62 -2.65 -16.90
CA ARG A 432 -49.93 -3.29 -17.03
C ARG A 432 -50.76 -3.12 -15.75
N ASN A 433 -51.99 -2.73 -16.02
CA ASN A 433 -53.14 -2.46 -15.17
C ASN A 433 -53.33 -3.35 -13.92
N PHE A 434 -53.77 -2.69 -12.86
CA PHE A 434 -54.46 -3.27 -11.71
C PHE A 434 -55.77 -3.95 -12.14
N GLY A 435 -55.86 -5.26 -11.89
CA GLY A 435 -57.09 -6.04 -11.93
C GLY A 435 -57.50 -6.47 -10.53
N LYS A 436 -58.75 -6.14 -10.18
CA LYS A 436 -59.44 -6.41 -8.92
C LYS A 436 -59.58 -7.91 -8.59
N ASN A 437 -59.60 -8.24 -7.30
CA ASN A 437 -60.68 -8.92 -6.55
C ASN A 437 -60.28 -10.09 -5.63
N LYS A 438 -60.93 -10.01 -4.45
CA LYS A 438 -61.47 -11.06 -3.56
C LYS A 438 -60.55 -11.77 -2.55
N LEU A 439 -60.69 -11.30 -1.29
CA LEU A 439 -61.31 -12.03 -0.17
C LEU A 439 -61.21 -13.56 -0.20
N ALA A 440 -60.55 -14.11 0.82
CA ALA A 440 -61.14 -15.12 1.70
C ALA A 440 -60.43 -15.15 3.06
N LYS A 441 -61.26 -15.19 4.11
CA LYS A 441 -60.96 -15.39 5.53
C LYS A 441 -60.27 -16.74 5.76
N LEU A 442 -59.53 -16.88 6.85
CA LEU A 442 -59.93 -17.70 8.01
C LEU A 442 -58.91 -17.59 9.16
N GLN A 443 -59.47 -17.28 10.33
CA GLN A 443 -59.14 -17.64 11.72
C GLN A 443 -57.68 -17.72 12.16
#